data_AF-A0A957ES80-F1
#
_entry.id   AF-A0A957ES80-F1
#
_cell.length_a   1.000
_cell.length_b   1.000
_cell.length_c   1.000
_cell.angle_alpha   90.00
_cell.angle_beta   90.00
_cell.angle_gamma   90.00
#
_symmetry.space_group_name_H-M   'P 1'
#
loop_
_entity.id
_entity.type
_entity.pdbx_description
1 polymer ?
#
loop_
_entity_poly.entity_id
_entity_poly.type
_entity_poly.pdbx_seq_one_letter_code
_entity_poly.pdbx_strand_id
1 'polypeptide(L)'
;MTRPTSSMTMFTKIVCWFVAVNALAGAILLLFWPAHTDTLFFWEIKPPLNAALFGALYLGGAVVVGYLTYKGQWEPARFLVPVLVSAGIFISLVTFLHLDKFIAGFCGSKSKETGKICVILPI
;
A
#
# COMPACT_ATOMS: atom_id res chain seq x y z
N MET A 1 -34.17 11.03 14.49
CA MET A 1 -32.97 11.84 14.15
C MET A 1 -32.12 11.05 13.15
N THR A 2 -32.42 11.16 11.86
CA THR A 2 -31.66 10.47 10.79
C THR A 2 -30.56 11.41 10.31
N ARG A 3 -29.31 11.20 10.76
CA ARG A 3 -28.17 11.95 10.21
C ARG A 3 -28.12 11.68 8.70
N PRO A 4 -28.01 12.69 7.83
CA PRO A 4 -27.80 12.44 6.41
C PRO A 4 -26.49 11.65 6.26
N THR A 5 -26.61 10.39 5.87
CA THR A 5 -25.45 9.57 5.56
C THR A 5 -24.87 10.12 4.28
N SER A 6 -23.74 10.83 4.35
CA SER A 6 -22.95 11.14 3.15
C SER A 6 -22.59 9.82 2.48
N SER A 7 -23.36 9.48 1.45
CA SER A 7 -23.11 8.34 0.58
C SER A 7 -21.82 8.63 -0.17
N MET A 8 -20.87 7.69 -0.13
CA MET A 8 -19.63 7.83 -0.89
C MET A 8 -19.97 7.96 -2.38
N THR A 9 -19.39 8.97 -3.02
CA THR A 9 -19.46 9.18 -4.46
C THR A 9 -19.05 7.92 -5.21
N MET A 10 -19.73 7.65 -6.34
CA MET A 10 -19.51 6.44 -7.13
C MET A 10 -18.05 6.29 -7.58
N PHE A 11 -17.41 7.41 -7.93
CA PHE A 11 -15.99 7.47 -8.24
C PHE A 11 -15.09 6.95 -7.11
N THR A 12 -15.35 7.39 -5.87
CA THR A 12 -14.58 6.95 -4.70
C THR A 12 -14.72 5.45 -4.46
N LYS A 13 -15.91 4.89 -4.68
CA LYS A 13 -16.13 3.44 -4.56
C LYS A 13 -15.32 2.65 -5.59
N ILE A 14 -15.25 3.13 -6.84
CA ILE A 14 -14.44 2.50 -7.89
C ILE A 14 -12.97 2.51 -7.50
N VAL A 15 -12.45 3.66 -7.05
CA VAL A 15 -11.07 3.80 -6.60
C VAL A 15 -10.78 2.88 -5.40
N CYS A 16 -11.64 2.84 -4.40
CA CYS A 16 -11.44 1.97 -3.24
C CYS A 16 -11.50 0.48 -3.60
N TRP A 17 -12.37 0.08 -4.53
CA TRP A 17 -12.39 -1.29 -5.05
C TRP A 17 -11.11 -1.64 -5.79
N PHE A 18 -10.62 -0.74 -6.64
CA PHE A 18 -9.35 -0.93 -7.34
C PHE A 18 -8.19 -1.12 -6.33
N VAL A 19 -8.13 -0.28 -5.30
CA VAL A 19 -7.13 -0.40 -4.23
C VAL A 19 -7.26 -1.73 -3.48
N ALA A 20 -8.48 -2.14 -3.11
CA ALA A 20 -8.72 -3.39 -2.40
C ALA A 20 -8.27 -4.62 -3.22
N VAL A 21 -8.56 -4.64 -4.53
CA VAL A 21 -8.16 -5.75 -5.42
C VAL A 21 -6.63 -5.81 -5.57
N ASN A 22 -5.96 -4.67 -5.74
CA ASN A 22 -4.49 -4.63 -5.82
C ASN A 22 -3.84 -5.09 -4.50
N ALA A 23 -4.37 -4.64 -3.35
CA ALA A 23 -3.90 -5.07 -2.05
C ALA A 23 -4.10 -6.58 -1.84
N LEU A 24 -5.23 -7.14 -2.29
CA LEU A 24 -5.49 -8.58 -2.23
C LEU A 24 -4.52 -9.37 -3.11
N ALA A 25 -4.25 -8.91 -4.33
CA ALA A 25 -3.28 -9.55 -5.22
C ALA A 25 -1.86 -9.56 -4.60
N GLY A 26 -1.44 -8.43 -4.01
CA GLY A 26 -0.17 -8.33 -3.28
C GLY A 26 -0.10 -9.27 -2.08
N ALA A 27 -1.19 -9.35 -1.29
CA ALA A 27 -1.29 -10.25 -0.15
C ALA A 27 -1.12 -11.72 -0.56
N ILE A 28 -1.79 -12.15 -1.62
CA ILE A 28 -1.71 -13.52 -2.14
C ILE A 28 -0.27 -13.83 -2.58
N LEU A 29 0.36 -12.94 -3.34
CA LEU A 29 1.75 -13.12 -3.77
C LEU A 29 2.72 -13.26 -2.58
N LEU A 30 2.59 -12.38 -1.59
CA LEU A 30 3.50 -12.32 -0.44
C LEU A 30 3.29 -13.46 0.57
N LEU A 31 2.06 -13.96 0.71
CA LEU A 31 1.75 -15.07 1.62
C LEU A 31 2.08 -16.44 1.03
N PHE A 32 1.79 -16.67 -0.25
CA PHE A 32 2.03 -17.96 -0.89
C PHE A 32 3.44 -18.07 -1.47
N TRP A 33 4.04 -16.97 -1.92
CA TRP A 33 5.39 -16.92 -2.48
C TRP A 33 6.29 -15.86 -1.83
N PRO A 34 6.51 -15.93 -0.49
CA PRO A 34 7.37 -14.99 0.22
C PRO A 34 8.85 -15.06 -0.24
N ALA A 35 9.28 -16.20 -0.79
CA ALA A 35 10.64 -16.42 -1.26
C ALA A 35 10.92 -15.91 -2.68
N HIS A 36 9.89 -15.50 -3.44
CA HIS A 36 10.02 -15.00 -4.82
C HIS A 36 9.64 -13.51 -4.94
N THR A 37 9.85 -12.74 -3.87
CA THR A 37 9.63 -11.27 -3.89
C THR A 37 10.59 -10.53 -4.81
N ASP A 38 11.71 -11.16 -5.18
CA ASP A 38 12.69 -10.67 -6.15
C ASP A 38 12.17 -10.60 -7.60
N THR A 39 11.18 -11.43 -7.95
CA THR A 39 10.63 -11.52 -9.32
C THR A 39 9.17 -11.09 -9.42
N LEU A 40 8.37 -11.34 -8.39
CA LEU A 40 6.93 -11.10 -8.39
C LEU A 40 6.54 -9.77 -7.74
N PHE A 41 7.43 -9.13 -6.99
CA PHE A 41 7.14 -7.90 -6.25
C PHE A 41 8.02 -6.73 -6.71
N PHE A 42 7.61 -5.50 -6.37
CA PHE A 42 8.31 -4.28 -6.77
C PHE A 42 9.76 -4.21 -6.26
N TRP A 43 10.09 -4.96 -5.20
CA TRP A 43 11.45 -5.11 -4.66
C TRP A 43 11.57 -6.39 -3.83
N GLU A 44 12.80 -6.89 -3.67
CA GLU A 44 13.09 -8.08 -2.86
C GLU A 44 12.97 -7.76 -1.36
N ILE A 45 12.20 -8.56 -0.60
CA ILE A 45 11.99 -8.40 0.84
C ILE A 45 12.69 -9.54 1.59
N LYS A 46 13.82 -9.23 2.22
CA LYS A 46 14.57 -10.14 3.10
C LYS A 46 14.48 -9.68 4.56
N PRO A 47 14.32 -10.58 5.55
CA PRO A 47 14.06 -12.02 5.44
C PRO A 47 12.62 -12.36 4.99
N PRO A 48 12.34 -13.59 4.51
CA PRO A 48 11.01 -14.01 4.01
C PRO A 48 9.88 -13.87 5.05
N LEU A 49 10.22 -13.89 6.34
CA LEU A 49 9.27 -13.63 7.43
C LEU A 49 8.68 -12.21 7.33
N ASN A 50 9.49 -11.21 6.96
CA ASN A 50 9.00 -9.86 6.73
C ASN A 50 8.08 -9.80 5.51
N ALA A 51 8.39 -10.57 4.45
CA ALA A 51 7.52 -10.66 3.27
C ALA A 51 6.14 -11.20 3.64
N ALA A 52 6.07 -12.29 4.42
CA ALA A 52 4.80 -12.83 4.90
C ALA A 52 4.05 -11.85 5.82
N LEU A 53 4.77 -11.13 6.69
CA LEU A 53 4.18 -10.08 7.53
C LEU A 53 3.55 -8.96 6.67
N PHE A 54 4.26 -8.48 5.65
CA PHE A 54 3.71 -7.50 4.71
C PHE A 54 2.50 -8.06 3.96
N GLY A 55 2.53 -9.34 3.56
CA GLY A 55 1.37 -10.02 2.97
C GLY A 55 0.14 -10.01 3.88
N ALA A 56 0.32 -10.28 5.19
CA ALA A 56 -0.76 -10.22 6.17
C ALA A 56 -1.29 -8.78 6.35
N LEU A 57 -0.41 -7.77 6.34
CA LEU A 57 -0.80 -6.37 6.38
C LEU A 57 -1.60 -5.96 5.13
N TYR A 58 -1.18 -6.39 3.94
CA TYR A 58 -1.94 -6.17 2.70
C TYR A 58 -3.31 -6.85 2.73
N LEU A 59 -3.41 -8.06 3.29
CA LEU A 59 -4.68 -8.76 3.44
C LEU A 59 -5.62 -7.99 4.39
N GLY A 60 -5.11 -7.55 5.54
CA GLY A 60 -5.87 -6.73 6.49
C GLY A 60 -6.37 -5.43 5.85
N GLY A 61 -5.50 -4.75 5.08
CA GLY A 61 -5.88 -3.56 4.31
C GLY A 61 -6.97 -3.84 3.27
N ALA A 62 -6.83 -4.92 2.50
CA ALA A 62 -7.82 -5.31 1.49
C ALA A 62 -9.20 -5.59 2.11
N VAL A 63 -9.24 -6.30 3.24
CA VAL A 63 -10.48 -6.61 3.97
C VAL A 63 -11.13 -5.33 4.52
N VAL A 64 -10.36 -4.46 5.18
CA VAL A 64 -10.88 -3.22 5.76
C VAL A 64 -11.40 -2.28 4.67
N VAL A 65 -10.62 -2.06 3.60
CA VAL A 65 -11.03 -1.19 2.49
C VAL A 65 -12.23 -1.79 1.74
N GLY A 66 -12.22 -3.09 1.48
CA GLY A 66 -13.35 -3.79 0.84
C GLY A 66 -14.63 -3.67 1.67
N TYR A 67 -14.54 -3.88 3.00
CA TYR A 67 -15.67 -3.75 3.91
C TYR A 67 -16.22 -2.32 4.00
N LEU A 68 -15.34 -1.32 4.07
CA LEU A 68 -15.72 0.09 4.06
C LEU A 68 -16.38 0.50 2.74
N THR A 69 -15.85 0.01 1.62
CA THR A 69 -16.40 0.26 0.29
C THR A 69 -17.77 -0.39 0.12
N TYR A 70 -17.95 -1.60 0.66
CA TYR A 70 -19.23 -2.30 0.68
C TYR A 70 -20.29 -1.54 1.50
N LYS A 71 -19.92 -1.02 2.68
CA LYS A 71 -20.82 -0.17 3.47
C LYS A 71 -21.12 1.16 2.78
N GLY A 72 -20.19 1.71 2.00
CA GLY A 72 -20.38 2.93 1.21
C GLY A 72 -20.69 4.18 2.04
N GLN A 73 -20.38 4.15 3.33
CA GLN A 73 -20.58 5.25 4.27
C GLN A 73 -19.27 5.98 4.52
N TRP A 74 -19.29 7.31 4.43
CA TRP A 74 -18.11 8.14 4.70
C TRP A 74 -17.69 8.16 6.17
N GLU A 75 -18.64 7.99 7.09
CA GLU A 75 -18.45 8.07 8.54
C GLU A 75 -17.41 7.08 9.10
N PRO A 76 -17.42 5.78 8.72
CA PRO A 76 -16.35 4.85 9.09
C PRO A 76 -15.09 5.01 8.22
N ALA A 77 -15.22 5.46 6.96
CA ALA A 77 -14.08 5.65 6.06
C ALA A 77 -13.13 6.78 6.53
N ARG A 78 -13.65 7.80 7.23
CA ARG A 78 -12.84 8.92 7.75
C ARG A 78 -11.71 8.49 8.68
N PHE A 79 -11.84 7.34 9.35
CA PHE A 79 -10.79 6.81 10.24
C PHE A 79 -9.55 6.36 9.46
N LEU A 80 -9.68 6.04 8.17
CA LEU A 80 -8.52 5.77 7.33
C LEU A 80 -7.67 7.02 7.11
N VAL A 81 -8.27 8.22 7.11
CA VAL A 81 -7.54 9.47 6.83
C VAL A 81 -6.39 9.71 7.81
N PRO A 82 -6.58 9.76 9.15
CA PRO A 82 -5.47 9.97 10.07
C PRO A 82 -4.45 8.83 10.04
N VAL A 83 -4.88 7.59 9.77
CA VAL A 83 -3.97 6.43 9.65
C VAL A 83 -3.09 6.57 8.41
N LEU A 84 -3.67 6.88 7.26
CA LEU A 84 -2.94 7.04 6.00
C LEU A 84 -2.03 8.28 6.01
N VAL A 85 -2.50 9.38 6.61
CA VAL A 85 -1.71 10.62 6.74
C VAL A 85 -0.51 10.39 7.67
N SER A 86 -0.72 9.79 8.84
CA SER A 86 0.39 9.48 9.76
C SER A 86 1.39 8.52 9.13
N ALA A 87 0.93 7.43 8.51
CA ALA A 87 1.79 6.53 7.75
C ALA A 87 2.58 7.25 6.65
N GLY A 88 1.92 8.12 5.88
CA GLY A 88 2.56 8.92 4.83
C GLY A 88 3.64 9.85 5.37
N ILE A 89 3.40 10.49 6.53
CA ILE A 89 4.40 11.34 7.21
C ILE A 89 5.60 10.50 7.61
N PHE A 90 5.40 9.35 8.27
CA PHE A 90 6.50 8.49 8.69
C PHE A 90 7.30 7.96 7.49
N ILE A 91 6.63 7.51 6.43
CA ILE A 91 7.29 7.04 5.20
C ILE A 91 8.09 8.17 4.56
N SER A 92 7.55 9.39 4.53
CA SER A 92 8.25 10.55 3.99
C SER A 92 9.48 10.89 4.83
N LEU A 93 9.34 10.94 6.16
CA LEU A 93 10.45 11.17 7.08
C LEU A 93 11.55 10.12 6.93
N VAL A 94 11.18 8.84 6.86
CA VAL A 94 12.15 7.74 6.65
C VAL A 94 12.84 7.88 5.30
N THR A 95 12.10 8.22 4.24
CA THR A 95 12.66 8.46 2.91
C THR A 95 13.70 9.59 2.95
N PHE A 96 13.40 10.72 3.59
CA PHE A 96 14.34 11.83 3.73
C PHE A 96 15.56 11.46 4.59
N LEU A 97 15.37 10.71 5.67
CA LEU A 97 16.47 10.28 6.54
C LEU A 97 17.40 9.26 5.86
N HIS A 98 16.86 8.44 4.95
CA HIS A 98 17.58 7.34 4.32
C HIS A 98 17.73 7.53 2.80
N LEU A 99 17.93 8.79 2.37
CA LEU A 99 18.21 9.14 0.96
C LEU A 99 19.41 8.38 0.39
N ASP A 100 20.30 7.87 1.23
CA ASP A 100 21.41 6.99 0.84
C ASP A 100 20.95 5.64 0.27
N LYS A 101 19.80 5.13 0.75
CA LYS A 101 19.20 3.84 0.35
C LYS A 101 18.20 3.96 -0.80
N PHE A 102 17.69 5.17 -1.06
CA PHE A 102 16.71 5.44 -2.10
C PHE A 102 17.33 6.14 -3.31
N ILE A 103 17.02 5.70 -4.52
CA ILE A 103 17.40 6.41 -5.75
C ILE A 103 16.19 7.22 -6.22
N ALA A 104 16.35 8.54 -6.35
CA ALA A 104 15.35 9.41 -6.96
C ALA A 104 15.42 9.32 -8.49
N GLY A 105 14.35 8.86 -9.15
CA GLY A 105 14.24 8.85 -10.62
C GLY A 105 13.39 7.69 -11.20
N PHE A 106 13.22 7.67 -12.52
CA PHE A 106 12.60 6.55 -13.25
C PHE A 106 13.58 5.35 -13.34
N CYS A 107 13.42 4.34 -12.48
CA CYS A 107 14.16 3.08 -12.62
C CYS A 107 13.54 2.19 -13.70
N GLY A 108 14.09 2.25 -14.91
CA GLY A 108 13.94 1.16 -15.89
C GLY A 108 15.01 0.07 -15.74
N SER A 109 16.19 0.38 -15.17
CA SER A 109 17.35 -0.52 -15.25
C SER A 109 18.32 -0.49 -14.03
N LYS A 110 18.40 0.61 -13.28
CA LYS A 110 19.45 0.80 -12.26
C LYS A 110 19.24 0.11 -10.91
N SER A 111 18.00 -0.25 -10.55
CA SER A 111 17.70 -0.88 -9.24
C SER A 111 18.31 -2.28 -9.08
N LYS A 112 18.38 -3.08 -10.15
CA LYS A 112 19.01 -4.42 -10.11
C LYS A 112 20.53 -4.38 -9.94
N GLU A 113 21.18 -3.28 -10.37
CA GLU A 113 22.64 -3.15 -10.39
C GLU A 113 23.21 -2.66 -9.05
N THR A 114 22.40 -1.97 -8.24
CA THR A 114 22.84 -1.36 -6.96
C THR A 114 22.15 -1.88 -5.71
N GLY A 115 21.11 -2.71 -5.83
CA GLY A 115 20.37 -3.24 -4.67
C GLY A 115 19.61 -2.18 -3.87
N LYS A 116 19.34 -1.01 -4.47
CA LYS A 116 18.63 0.12 -3.85
C LYS A 116 17.15 0.14 -4.25
N ILE A 117 16.30 0.55 -3.32
CA ILE A 117 14.85 0.64 -3.50
C ILE A 117 14.53 1.89 -4.32
N CYS A 118 13.76 1.72 -5.40
CA CYS A 118 13.35 2.85 -6.24
C CYS A 118 12.09 3.50 -5.69
N VAL A 119 12.09 4.83 -5.58
CA VAL A 119 10.93 5.62 -5.20
C VAL A 119 10.68 6.65 -6.30
N ILE A 120 9.46 6.63 -6.87
CA ILE A 120 8.99 7.68 -7.77
C ILE A 120 8.62 8.86 -6.89
N LEU A 121 9.59 9.71 -6.60
CA LEU A 121 9.34 11.02 -6.00
C LEU A 121 8.61 11.89 -7.04
N PRO A 122 7.44 12.45 -6.73
CA PRO A 122 6.87 13.52 -7.53
C PRO A 122 7.72 14.77 -7.24
N ILE A 123 8.69 15.04 -8.10
CA ILE A 123 9.30 16.36 -8.25
C ILE A 123 8.57 17.05 -9.39
#